data_AF-U7NLW9-F1
#
_entry.id   AF-U7NLW9-F1
#
_cell.length_a   1.000
_cell.length_b   1.000
_cell.length_c   1.000
_cell.angle_alpha   90.00
_cell.angle_beta   90.00
_cell.angle_gamma   90.00
#
_symmetry.space_group_name_H-M   'P 1'
#
loop_
_entity.id
_entity.type
_entity.pdbx_description
1 polymer ?
#
loop_
_entity_poly.entity_id
_entity_poly.type
_entity_poly.pdbx_seq_one_letter_code
_entity_poly.pdbx_strand_id
1 'polypeptide(L)'
;LIQSLPRQEKGDLVDTLTFSIREILRNVVEHSGSEIIEYCAQYWPSKNLVELAVLDTGYGIMQGLSSNPHLNIKDERDALHLALLPGVSGKMYKGVKKRKNDEWQNSGFGLYMTSRICRNGGDFFVVSNDKSVFLDQNSKKDLECKYKGVALRLRINTAKISNYSDMLAKYREEGFAAAKKFSGHDAIEPSVASTMLARDFQET
;
A
#
# COMPACT_ATOMS: atom_id res chain seq x y z
N LEU A 1 13.64 6.06 14.86
CA LEU A 1 12.48 6.80 14.31
C LEU A 1 11.14 6.17 14.69
N ILE A 2 10.93 4.88 14.46
CA ILE A 2 9.62 4.24 14.66
C ILE A 2 9.29 4.05 16.16
N GLN A 3 10.26 3.62 16.96
CA GLN A 3 10.10 3.50 18.42
C GLN A 3 9.94 4.85 19.15
N SER A 4 10.43 5.93 18.55
CA SER A 4 10.33 7.28 19.12
C SER A 4 8.97 7.96 18.86
N LEU A 5 8.19 7.47 17.90
CA LEU A 5 6.89 8.06 17.54
C LEU A 5 5.82 7.84 18.62
N PRO A 6 5.51 6.60 19.06
CA PRO A 6 4.54 6.36 20.12
C PRO A 6 5.11 6.53 21.53
N ARG A 7 6.41 6.83 21.68
CA ARG A 7 7.15 6.76 22.96
C ARG A 7 6.97 5.42 23.68
N GLN A 8 6.86 4.34 22.91
CA GLN A 8 6.75 2.96 23.38
C GLN A 8 7.77 2.11 22.61
N GLU A 9 8.52 1.26 23.32
CA GLU A 9 9.55 0.42 22.70
C GLU A 9 8.98 -0.84 22.03
N LYS A 10 7.80 -1.30 22.46
CA LYS A 10 7.13 -2.52 22.00
C LYS A 10 5.61 -2.40 22.07
N GLY A 11 4.92 -3.14 21.21
CA GLY A 11 3.47 -3.26 21.19
C GLY A 11 2.91 -3.18 19.77
N ASP A 12 1.65 -3.60 19.63
CA ASP A 12 0.94 -3.71 18.36
C ASP A 12 1.02 -2.45 17.47
N LEU A 13 0.98 -1.26 18.07
CA LEU A 13 1.15 0.00 17.36
C LEU A 13 2.55 0.15 16.75
N VAL A 14 3.60 -0.17 17.51
CA VAL A 14 5.00 -0.11 17.04
C VAL A 14 5.21 -1.09 15.91
N ASP A 15 4.66 -2.31 16.03
CA ASP A 15 4.80 -3.35 15.01
C ASP A 15 4.03 -2.98 13.73
N THR A 16 2.81 -2.43 13.86
CA THR A 16 2.01 -1.91 12.75
C THR A 16 2.74 -0.84 11.96
N LEU A 17 3.28 0.15 12.66
CA LEU A 17 4.03 1.23 12.06
C LEU A 17 5.32 0.70 11.44
N THR A 18 6.03 -0.19 12.13
CA THR A 18 7.27 -0.79 11.64
C THR A 18 7.06 -1.52 10.33
N PHE A 19 6.05 -2.37 10.26
CA PHE A 19 5.70 -3.08 9.03
C PHE A 19 5.35 -2.10 7.90
N SER A 20 4.38 -1.20 8.13
CA SER A 20 3.89 -0.28 7.08
C SER A 20 5.02 0.58 6.53
N ILE A 21 5.84 1.16 7.43
CA ILE A 21 6.99 1.98 7.09
C ILE A 21 8.03 1.17 6.30
N ARG A 22 8.38 -0.02 6.79
CA ARG A 22 9.39 -0.86 6.14
C ARG A 22 8.95 -1.24 4.74
N GLU A 23 7.69 -1.62 4.55
CA GLU A 23 7.17 -2.01 3.24
C GLU A 23 7.14 -0.82 2.26
N ILE A 24 6.71 0.37 2.73
CA ILE A 24 6.71 1.58 1.89
C ILE A 24 8.14 1.98 1.51
N LEU A 25 9.04 2.10 2.49
CA LEU A 25 10.42 2.50 2.23
C LEU A 25 11.14 1.49 1.34
N ARG A 26 10.92 0.18 1.54
CA ARG A 26 11.46 -0.85 0.65
C ARG A 26 10.95 -0.65 -0.78
N ASN A 27 9.64 -0.40 -0.96
CA ASN A 27 9.09 -0.16 -2.30
C ASN A 27 9.75 1.06 -2.98
N VAL A 28 9.92 2.16 -2.24
CA VAL A 28 10.59 3.35 -2.78
C VAL A 28 12.04 3.03 -3.16
N VAL A 29 12.81 2.40 -2.27
CA VAL A 29 14.22 2.05 -2.54
C VAL A 29 14.36 1.09 -3.73
N GLU A 30 13.47 0.10 -3.85
CA GLU A 30 13.58 -0.93 -4.88
C GLU A 30 13.03 -0.53 -6.27
N HIS A 31 12.18 0.50 -6.32
CA HIS A 31 11.39 0.83 -7.52
C HIS A 31 11.41 2.29 -7.95
N SER A 32 11.68 3.25 -7.06
CA SER A 32 11.62 4.68 -7.44
C SER A 32 12.69 5.06 -8.46
N GLY A 33 13.89 4.48 -8.35
CA GLY A 33 15.07 4.95 -9.08
C GLY A 33 15.54 6.35 -8.65
N SER A 34 15.00 6.88 -7.56
CA SER A 34 15.39 8.17 -7.00
C SER A 34 16.62 8.03 -6.11
N GLU A 35 17.54 9.00 -6.19
CA GLU A 35 18.68 9.12 -5.26
C GLU A 35 18.27 9.68 -3.90
N ILE A 36 17.12 10.37 -3.85
CA ILE A 36 16.63 11.07 -2.67
C ILE A 36 15.24 10.56 -2.31
N ILE A 37 15.06 10.23 -1.04
CA ILE A 37 13.77 9.87 -0.43
C ILE A 37 13.54 10.83 0.73
N GLU A 38 12.41 11.50 0.72
CA GLU A 38 11.99 12.39 1.78
C GLU A 38 10.89 11.71 2.61
N TYR A 39 10.89 11.93 3.91
CA TYR A 39 9.82 11.46 4.76
C TYR A 39 9.61 12.39 5.95
N CYS A 40 8.38 12.43 6.47
CA CYS A 40 8.06 13.09 7.72
C CYS A 40 7.02 12.28 8.47
N ALA A 41 7.09 12.29 9.80
CA ALA A 41 6.15 11.58 10.64
C ALA A 41 5.78 12.41 11.86
N GLN A 42 4.51 12.34 12.25
CA GLN A 42 3.99 13.05 13.40
C GLN A 42 3.00 12.18 14.19
N TYR A 43 3.08 12.27 15.50
CA TYR A 43 2.14 11.63 16.42
C TYR A 43 1.39 12.71 17.24
N TRP A 44 0.07 12.61 17.27
CA TRP A 44 -0.81 13.43 18.11
C TRP A 44 -1.54 12.53 19.13
N PRO A 45 -1.02 12.41 20.36
CA PRO A 45 -1.62 11.57 21.40
C PRO A 45 -3.07 11.96 21.70
N SER A 46 -3.35 13.26 21.80
CA SER A 46 -4.70 13.77 22.10
C SER A 46 -5.74 13.48 21.01
N LYS A 47 -5.30 13.11 19.80
CA LYS A 47 -6.15 12.74 18.67
C LYS A 47 -6.12 11.24 18.37
N ASN A 48 -5.33 10.46 19.11
CA ASN A 48 -5.03 9.06 18.79
C ASN A 48 -4.60 8.90 17.32
N LEU A 49 -3.73 9.77 16.81
CA LEU A 49 -3.40 9.82 15.38
C LEU A 49 -1.90 9.79 15.15
N VAL A 50 -1.46 8.87 14.30
CA VAL A 50 -0.13 8.91 13.67
C VAL A 50 -0.30 9.25 12.20
N GLU A 51 0.51 10.17 11.69
CA GLU A 51 0.65 10.45 10.26
C GLU A 51 2.09 10.24 9.83
N LEU A 52 2.27 9.68 8.65
CA LEU A 52 3.55 9.58 7.98
C LEU A 52 3.35 9.89 6.51
N ALA A 53 4.25 10.70 5.96
CA ALA A 53 4.38 10.91 4.54
C ALA A 53 5.76 10.45 4.06
N VAL A 54 5.82 9.82 2.90
CA VAL A 54 7.03 9.42 2.19
C VAL A 54 6.91 9.92 0.76
N LEU A 55 7.98 10.53 0.24
CA LEU A 55 8.01 11.12 -1.08
C LEU A 55 9.32 10.77 -1.80
N ASP A 56 9.23 10.55 -3.11
CA ASP A 56 10.36 10.44 -4.01
C ASP A 56 10.08 11.18 -5.32
N THR A 57 11.14 11.50 -6.08
CA THR A 57 11.05 12.15 -7.39
C THR A 57 11.36 11.20 -8.55
N GLY A 58 11.09 9.91 -8.32
CA GLY A 58 11.43 8.80 -9.20
C GLY A 58 10.47 8.60 -10.38
N TYR A 59 10.42 7.37 -10.88
CA TYR A 59 9.68 7.02 -12.10
C TYR A 59 8.17 6.84 -11.92
N GLY A 60 7.69 6.68 -10.68
CA GLY A 60 6.29 6.38 -10.39
C GLY A 60 5.97 4.88 -10.38
N ILE A 61 4.75 4.57 -9.96
CA ILE A 61 4.24 3.21 -9.74
C ILE A 61 4.03 2.48 -11.08
N MET A 62 3.55 3.17 -12.12
CA MET A 62 3.35 2.58 -13.45
C MET A 62 4.65 1.97 -14.00
N GLN A 63 5.77 2.69 -13.93
CA GLN A 63 7.07 2.16 -14.34
C GLN A 63 7.45 0.92 -13.52
N GLY A 64 7.22 0.93 -12.21
CA GLY A 64 7.50 -0.20 -11.33
C GLY A 64 6.71 -1.48 -11.68
N LEU A 65 5.47 -1.32 -12.18
CA LEU A 65 4.61 -2.43 -12.59
C LEU A 65 4.81 -2.88 -14.04
N SER A 66 5.37 -2.03 -14.92
CA SER A 66 5.52 -2.28 -16.36
C SER A 66 6.26 -3.58 -16.73
N SER A 67 7.07 -4.11 -15.81
CA SER A 67 7.81 -5.37 -16.00
C SER A 67 6.95 -6.64 -15.88
N ASN A 68 5.70 -6.53 -15.43
CA ASN A 68 4.76 -7.63 -15.37
C ASN A 68 3.90 -7.69 -16.64
N PRO A 69 4.10 -8.70 -17.52
CA PRO A 69 3.40 -8.79 -18.80
C PRO A 69 1.92 -9.18 -18.67
N HIS A 70 1.46 -9.52 -17.46
CA HIS A 70 0.08 -9.90 -17.19
C HIS A 70 -0.77 -8.73 -16.67
N LEU A 71 -0.24 -7.51 -16.66
CA LEU A 71 -0.97 -6.31 -16.27
C LEU A 71 -1.28 -5.47 -17.52
N ASN A 72 -2.54 -5.09 -17.67
CA ASN A 72 -2.99 -4.17 -18.72
C ASN A 72 -3.05 -2.75 -18.13
N ILE A 73 -2.00 -1.95 -18.32
CA ILE A 73 -1.88 -0.61 -17.73
C ILE A 73 -1.83 0.43 -18.85
N LYS A 74 -2.82 1.33 -18.90
CA LYS A 74 -2.90 2.38 -19.93
C LYS A 74 -2.42 3.73 -19.42
N ASP A 75 -2.63 3.99 -18.13
CA ASP A 75 -2.25 5.23 -17.47
C ASP A 75 -1.84 5.01 -16.00
N GLU A 76 -1.43 6.09 -15.33
CA GLU A 76 -1.03 6.07 -13.92
C GLU A 76 -2.19 5.68 -12.98
N ARG A 77 -3.44 5.98 -13.36
CA ARG A 77 -4.61 5.64 -12.55
C ARG A 77 -4.82 4.13 -12.53
N ASP A 78 -4.70 3.48 -13.68
CA ASP A 78 -4.74 2.03 -13.79
C ASP A 78 -3.64 1.37 -12.93
N ALA A 79 -2.42 1.91 -13.01
CA ALA A 79 -1.28 1.43 -12.22
C ALA A 79 -1.54 1.55 -10.71
N LEU A 80 -2.09 2.67 -10.25
CA LEU A 80 -2.44 2.89 -8.85
C LEU A 80 -3.48 1.89 -8.36
N HIS A 81 -4.53 1.64 -9.13
CA HIS A 81 -5.57 0.68 -8.73
C HIS A 81 -5.03 -0.75 -8.69
N LEU A 82 -4.22 -1.14 -9.67
CA LEU A 82 -3.61 -2.46 -9.70
C LEU A 82 -2.59 -2.63 -8.55
N ALA A 83 -1.76 -1.63 -8.26
CA ALA A 83 -0.77 -1.69 -7.18
C ALA A 83 -1.37 -1.88 -5.79
N LEU A 84 -2.63 -1.45 -5.60
CA LEU A 84 -3.37 -1.59 -4.35
C LEU A 84 -4.06 -2.96 -4.20
N LEU A 85 -4.09 -3.79 -5.25
CA LEU A 85 -4.61 -5.15 -5.15
C LEU A 85 -3.60 -6.10 -4.49
N PRO A 86 -4.10 -7.09 -3.72
CA PRO A 86 -3.22 -8.08 -3.10
C PRO A 86 -2.57 -8.97 -4.16
N GLY A 87 -1.25 -9.11 -4.07
CA GLY A 87 -0.50 -10.02 -4.94
C GLY A 87 -0.01 -9.40 -6.25
N VAL A 88 -0.21 -8.10 -6.46
CA VAL A 88 0.24 -7.40 -7.67
C VAL A 88 1.62 -6.81 -7.46
N SER A 89 2.56 -7.17 -8.33
CA SER A 89 3.93 -6.67 -8.35
C SER A 89 4.48 -6.68 -9.78
N GLY A 90 5.44 -5.81 -10.09
CA GLY A 90 6.20 -5.85 -11.33
C GLY A 90 7.14 -7.07 -11.42
N LYS A 91 7.72 -7.48 -10.29
CA LYS A 91 8.78 -8.50 -10.24
C LYS A 91 8.28 -9.92 -9.93
N MET A 92 7.03 -10.08 -9.49
CA MET A 92 6.46 -11.39 -9.14
C MET A 92 5.16 -11.61 -9.91
N TYR A 93 5.19 -12.57 -10.83
CA TYR A 93 4.05 -13.00 -11.63
C TYR A 93 4.17 -14.49 -11.97
N LYS A 94 3.13 -15.06 -12.60
CA LYS A 94 3.04 -16.49 -12.94
C LYS A 94 4.29 -16.92 -13.75
N GLY A 95 5.05 -17.88 -13.21
CA GLY A 95 6.29 -18.38 -13.82
C GLY A 95 7.59 -17.91 -13.14
N VAL A 96 7.56 -16.90 -12.27
CA VAL A 96 8.74 -16.47 -11.49
C VAL A 96 8.93 -17.36 -10.26
N LYS A 97 10.15 -17.91 -10.06
CA LYS A 97 10.48 -18.72 -8.88
C LYS A 97 10.45 -17.87 -7.60
N LYS A 98 9.62 -18.26 -6.62
CA LYS A 98 9.61 -17.65 -5.29
C LYS A 98 10.90 -17.98 -4.54
N ARG A 99 11.57 -16.98 -3.96
CA ARG A 99 12.69 -17.19 -3.02
C ARG A 99 12.11 -17.66 -1.68
N LYS A 100 12.75 -18.65 -1.04
CA LYS A 100 12.27 -19.29 0.20
C LYS A 100 12.48 -18.46 1.48
N ASN A 101 13.33 -17.43 1.45
CA ASN A 101 13.87 -16.80 2.67
C ASN A 101 13.21 -15.49 3.11
N ASP A 102 12.04 -15.15 2.60
CA ASP A 102 11.15 -14.16 3.20
C ASP A 102 9.79 -14.37 2.53
N GLU A 103 8.77 -14.86 3.25
CA GLU A 103 7.47 -15.24 2.63
C GLU A 103 6.82 -14.10 1.84
N TRP A 104 7.25 -12.86 2.07
CA TRP A 104 6.60 -11.63 1.65
C TRP A 104 7.42 -10.72 0.74
N GLN A 105 8.73 -10.97 0.61
CA GLN A 105 9.56 -10.18 -0.29
C GLN A 105 9.04 -10.31 -1.73
N ASN A 106 8.73 -9.17 -2.34
CA ASN A 106 8.17 -9.07 -3.69
C ASN A 106 6.79 -9.74 -3.88
N SER A 107 6.05 -10.02 -2.80
CA SER A 107 4.74 -10.68 -2.87
C SER A 107 3.63 -9.81 -3.47
N GLY A 108 3.80 -8.48 -3.52
CA GLY A 108 2.73 -7.56 -3.92
C GLY A 108 1.66 -7.33 -2.85
N PHE A 109 1.93 -7.67 -1.58
CA PHE A 109 0.98 -7.47 -0.48
C PHE A 109 1.21 -6.20 0.34
N GLY A 110 2.42 -5.62 0.32
CA GLY A 110 2.78 -4.52 1.24
C GLY A 110 1.86 -3.30 1.15
N LEU A 111 1.58 -2.83 -0.06
CA LEU A 111 0.73 -1.64 -0.27
C LEU A 111 -0.75 -1.92 0.08
N TYR A 112 -1.24 -3.10 -0.31
CA TYR A 112 -2.57 -3.59 0.07
C TYR A 112 -2.76 -3.65 1.59
N MET A 113 -1.83 -4.30 2.30
CA MET A 113 -1.91 -4.43 3.76
C MET A 113 -1.87 -3.06 4.44
N THR A 114 -1.00 -2.16 3.96
CA THR A 114 -0.86 -0.82 4.50
C THR A 114 -2.14 0.02 4.31
N SER A 115 -2.77 -0.03 3.13
CA SER A 115 -4.02 0.69 2.88
C SER A 115 -5.18 0.15 3.73
N ARG A 116 -5.25 -1.16 3.94
CA ARG A 116 -6.25 -1.80 4.82
C ARG A 116 -6.09 -1.41 6.29
N ILE A 117 -4.86 -1.31 6.79
CA ILE A 117 -4.58 -0.82 8.15
C ILE A 117 -5.09 0.61 8.32
N CYS A 118 -4.81 1.49 7.36
CA CYS A 118 -5.21 2.89 7.42
C CYS A 118 -6.73 3.08 7.41
N ARG A 119 -7.48 2.15 6.78
CA ARG A 119 -8.95 2.18 6.76
C ARG A 119 -9.58 2.14 8.16
N ASN A 120 -8.89 1.59 9.16
CA ASN A 120 -9.42 1.45 10.52
C ASN A 120 -9.37 2.79 11.30
N GLY A 121 -10.17 3.76 10.87
CA GLY A 121 -10.31 5.08 11.51
C GLY A 121 -9.30 6.14 11.07
N GLY A 122 -8.53 5.88 10.01
CA GLY A 122 -7.64 6.83 9.36
C GLY A 122 -7.87 6.89 7.85
N ASP A 123 -6.80 7.11 7.09
CA ASP A 123 -6.84 7.15 5.63
C ASP A 123 -5.46 6.96 5.00
N PHE A 124 -5.49 6.62 3.72
CA PHE A 124 -4.36 6.35 2.89
C PHE A 124 -4.46 7.19 1.62
N PHE A 125 -3.39 7.91 1.30
CA PHE A 125 -3.29 8.72 0.09
C PHE A 125 -2.03 8.33 -0.65
N VAL A 126 -2.15 8.07 -1.95
CA VAL A 126 -1.02 7.75 -2.81
C VAL A 126 -1.11 8.53 -4.10
N VAL A 127 0.02 9.07 -4.52
CA VAL A 127 0.23 9.81 -5.75
C VAL A 127 1.26 9.04 -6.57
N SER A 128 1.03 8.92 -7.87
CA SER A 128 2.03 8.51 -8.85
C SER A 128 1.94 9.47 -10.02
N ASN A 129 2.98 10.29 -10.19
CA ASN A 129 3.05 11.32 -11.23
C ASN A 129 1.81 12.24 -11.23
N ASP A 130 0.94 12.14 -12.24
CA ASP A 130 -0.21 13.03 -12.43
C ASP A 130 -1.53 12.48 -11.86
N LYS A 131 -1.54 11.26 -11.33
CA LYS A 131 -2.74 10.63 -10.72
C LYS A 131 -2.54 10.33 -9.24
N SER A 132 -3.66 10.27 -8.53
CA SER A 132 -3.67 9.90 -7.12
C SER A 132 -4.94 9.17 -6.71
N VAL A 133 -4.84 8.41 -5.62
CA VAL A 133 -5.94 7.69 -4.99
C VAL A 133 -5.96 8.05 -3.51
N PHE A 134 -7.12 8.51 -3.05
CA PHE A 134 -7.43 8.74 -1.65
C PHE A 134 -8.42 7.68 -1.16
N LEU A 135 -8.10 7.06 -0.02
CA LEU A 135 -8.87 6.00 0.60
C LEU A 135 -9.09 6.37 2.08
N ASP A 136 -10.34 6.51 2.52
CA ASP A 136 -10.68 6.63 3.94
C ASP A 136 -11.61 5.48 4.36
N GLN A 137 -12.16 5.51 5.57
CA GLN A 137 -13.00 4.41 6.06
C GLN A 137 -14.16 4.02 5.12
N ASN A 138 -14.71 5.00 4.39
CA ASN A 138 -16.01 4.90 3.71
C ASN A 138 -15.96 5.27 2.22
N SER A 139 -14.81 5.69 1.71
CA SER A 139 -14.72 6.20 0.34
C SER A 139 -13.38 5.92 -0.32
N LYS A 140 -13.46 5.79 -1.65
CA LYS A 140 -12.36 5.84 -2.60
C LYS A 140 -12.57 7.07 -3.49
N LYS A 141 -11.54 7.87 -3.67
CA LYS A 141 -11.54 9.01 -4.60
C LYS A 141 -10.29 8.98 -5.46
N ASP A 142 -10.48 9.06 -6.76
CA ASP A 142 -9.39 9.29 -7.71
C ASP A 142 -9.27 10.81 -7.91
N LEU A 143 -8.07 11.37 -7.78
CA LEU A 143 -7.83 12.80 -7.91
C LEU A 143 -6.70 13.08 -8.90
N GLU A 144 -6.84 14.14 -9.67
CA GLU A 144 -5.79 14.70 -10.52
C GLU A 144 -4.78 15.45 -9.68
N CYS A 145 -3.49 15.35 -10.05
CA CYS A 145 -2.43 16.08 -9.39
C CYS A 145 -1.30 16.42 -10.36
N LYS A 146 -0.36 17.25 -9.92
CA LYS A 146 0.85 17.59 -10.68
C LYS A 146 2.05 17.29 -9.81
N TYR A 147 2.54 16.06 -9.91
CA TYR A 147 3.72 15.60 -9.20
C TYR A 147 4.61 14.79 -10.17
N LYS A 148 5.85 14.53 -9.74
CA LYS A 148 6.77 13.62 -10.44
C LYS A 148 7.35 12.68 -9.40
N GLY A 149 7.18 11.38 -9.59
CA GLY A 149 7.53 10.35 -8.61
C GLY A 149 6.33 9.90 -7.79
N VAL A 150 6.59 9.33 -6.61
CA VAL A 150 5.56 8.82 -5.71
C VAL A 150 5.50 9.65 -4.45
N ALA A 151 4.30 10.04 -4.04
CA ALA A 151 4.05 10.59 -2.71
C ALA A 151 2.98 9.74 -2.02
N LEU A 152 3.25 9.29 -0.81
CA LEU A 152 2.36 8.44 -0.04
C LEU A 152 2.18 9.02 1.35
N ARG A 153 0.93 9.10 1.80
CA ARG A 153 0.58 9.46 3.17
C ARG A 153 -0.29 8.37 3.79
N LEU A 154 0.06 7.97 4.99
CA LEU A 154 -0.77 7.16 5.86
C LEU A 154 -1.17 7.95 7.10
N ARG A 155 -2.45 7.86 7.45
CA ARG A 155 -3.01 8.28 8.73
C ARG A 155 -3.59 7.06 9.42
N ILE A 156 -3.18 6.85 10.66
CA ILE A 156 -3.52 5.68 11.46
C ILE A 156 -4.13 6.13 12.79
N ASN A 157 -5.31 5.61 13.10
CA ASN A 157 -5.95 5.82 14.39
C ASN A 157 -5.41 4.82 15.42
N THR A 158 -4.61 5.30 16.37
CA THR A 158 -3.94 4.46 17.37
C THR A 158 -4.91 3.82 18.34
N ALA A 159 -6.10 4.39 18.55
CA ALA A 159 -7.13 3.78 19.40
C ALA A 159 -7.79 2.56 18.74
N LYS A 160 -7.55 2.34 17.45
CA LYS A 160 -8.09 1.22 16.67
C LYS A 160 -7.08 0.09 16.46
N ILE A 161 -5.85 0.23 16.99
CA ILE A 161 -4.80 -0.78 16.94
C ILE A 161 -4.68 -1.43 18.33
N SER A 162 -5.43 -2.51 18.54
CA SER A 162 -5.39 -3.25 19.81
C SER A 162 -5.03 -4.74 19.66
N ASN A 163 -5.18 -5.32 18.46
CA ASN A 163 -4.84 -6.71 18.13
C ASN A 163 -4.20 -6.78 16.72
N TYR A 164 -3.01 -6.23 16.58
CA TYR A 164 -2.32 -6.08 15.30
C TYR A 164 -2.07 -7.42 14.60
N SER A 165 -1.62 -8.44 15.34
CA SER A 165 -1.37 -9.78 14.78
C SER A 165 -2.60 -10.35 14.11
N ASP A 166 -3.76 -10.18 14.73
CA ASP A 166 -5.03 -10.74 14.26
C ASP A 166 -5.56 -9.94 13.08
N MET A 167 -5.44 -8.60 13.13
CA MET A 167 -5.79 -7.74 12.00
C MET A 167 -4.95 -8.06 10.77
N LEU A 168 -3.64 -8.22 10.93
CA LEU A 168 -2.77 -8.63 9.84
C LEU A 168 -3.14 -10.01 9.33
N ALA A 169 -3.35 -10.99 10.21
CA ALA A 169 -3.71 -12.35 9.81
C ALA A 169 -5.01 -12.34 9.00
N LYS A 170 -6.02 -11.60 9.45
CA LYS A 170 -7.29 -11.42 8.74
C LYS A 170 -7.09 -10.78 7.36
N TYR A 171 -6.41 -9.62 7.28
CA TYR A 171 -6.19 -8.96 5.98
C TYR A 171 -5.32 -9.81 5.06
N ARG A 172 -4.38 -10.59 5.61
CA ARG A 172 -3.59 -11.59 4.89
C ARG A 172 -4.50 -12.64 4.26
N GLU A 173 -5.38 -13.26 5.05
CA GLU A 173 -6.28 -14.31 4.58
C GLU A 173 -7.25 -13.79 3.50
N GLU A 174 -7.84 -12.62 3.73
CA GLU A 174 -8.69 -11.94 2.75
C GLU A 174 -7.92 -11.64 1.46
N GLY A 175 -6.69 -11.12 1.58
CA GLY A 175 -5.82 -10.81 0.45
C GLY A 175 -5.42 -12.07 -0.33
N PHE A 176 -5.12 -13.18 0.34
CA PHE A 176 -4.83 -14.45 -0.33
C PHE A 176 -6.07 -15.04 -1.03
N ALA A 177 -7.24 -14.95 -0.39
CA ALA A 177 -8.49 -15.39 -0.99
C ALA A 177 -8.82 -14.56 -2.24
N ALA A 178 -8.62 -13.24 -2.19
CA ALA A 178 -8.77 -12.36 -3.34
C ALA A 178 -7.74 -12.68 -4.44
N ALA A 179 -6.45 -12.77 -4.11
CA ALA A 179 -5.37 -13.07 -5.06
C ALA A 179 -5.59 -14.40 -5.81
N LYS A 180 -6.10 -15.43 -5.12
CA LYS A 180 -6.44 -16.72 -5.74
C LYS A 180 -7.50 -16.59 -6.84
N LYS A 181 -8.52 -15.74 -6.64
CA LYS A 181 -9.57 -15.51 -7.66
C LYS A 181 -8.99 -14.96 -8.96
N PHE A 182 -7.88 -14.23 -8.90
CA PHE A 182 -7.22 -13.67 -10.08
C PHE A 182 -6.18 -14.59 -10.72
N SER A 183 -5.63 -15.55 -9.97
CA SER A 183 -4.58 -16.44 -10.47
C SER A 183 -5.01 -17.41 -11.60
N GLY A 184 -6.32 -17.49 -11.87
CA GLY A 184 -6.93 -18.42 -12.83
C GLY A 184 -7.48 -17.82 -14.13
N HIS A 185 -7.49 -16.49 -14.30
CA HIS A 185 -8.05 -15.82 -15.48
C HIS A 185 -7.04 -14.92 -16.19
N ASP A 186 -7.40 -14.42 -17.37
CA ASP A 186 -6.68 -13.40 -18.14
C ASP A 186 -6.24 -12.20 -17.29
N ALA A 187 -5.38 -11.33 -17.84
CA ALA A 187 -4.86 -10.13 -17.18
C ALA A 187 -5.93 -9.41 -16.34
N ILE A 188 -5.60 -9.06 -15.08
CA ILE A 188 -6.54 -8.33 -14.22
C ILE A 188 -6.80 -6.96 -14.84
N GLU A 189 -8.04 -6.70 -15.22
CA GLU A 189 -8.44 -5.41 -15.78
C GLU A 189 -8.48 -4.32 -14.69
N PRO A 190 -7.91 -3.12 -14.94
CA PRO A 190 -7.92 -2.01 -13.98
C PRO A 190 -9.32 -1.60 -13.50
N SER A 191 -10.34 -1.75 -14.36
CA SER A 191 -11.73 -1.47 -14.01
C SER A 191 -12.27 -2.38 -12.91
N VAL A 192 -11.84 -3.65 -12.90
CA VAL A 192 -12.14 -4.63 -11.85
C VAL A 192 -11.42 -4.22 -10.56
N ALA A 193 -10.14 -3.85 -10.66
CA ALA A 193 -9.36 -3.36 -9.52
C ALA A 193 -10.01 -2.14 -8.86
N SER A 194 -10.41 -1.14 -9.65
CA SER A 194 -11.11 0.06 -9.18
C SER A 194 -12.41 -0.27 -8.45
N THR A 195 -13.21 -1.18 -9.02
CA THR A 195 -14.50 -1.59 -8.44
C THR A 195 -14.31 -2.31 -7.11
N MET A 196 -13.31 -3.19 -7.03
CA MET A 196 -12.99 -3.90 -5.80
C MET A 196 -12.51 -2.96 -4.71
N LEU A 197 -11.62 -2.02 -5.02
CA LEU A 197 -11.20 -0.99 -4.07
C LEU A 197 -12.40 -0.14 -3.62
N ALA A 198 -13.32 0.22 -4.50
CA ALA A 198 -14.51 0.96 -4.09
C ALA A 198 -15.38 0.14 -3.13
N ARG A 199 -15.61 -1.15 -3.42
CA ARG A 199 -16.41 -2.05 -2.59
C ARG A 199 -15.75 -2.32 -1.23
N ASP A 200 -14.46 -2.65 -1.24
CA ASP A 200 -13.65 -2.91 -0.05
C ASP A 200 -13.55 -1.67 0.85
N PHE A 201 -13.86 -0.47 0.35
CA PHE A 201 -13.88 0.78 1.11
C PHE A 201 -15.30 1.33 1.33
N GLN A 202 -16.35 0.63 0.88
CA GLN A 202 -17.77 0.95 1.14
C GLN A 202 -18.46 -0.06 2.07
N GLU A 203 -18.04 -1.33 2.11
CA GLU A 203 -18.62 -2.34 3.00
C GLU A 203 -18.13 -2.16 4.44
N THR A 204 -18.99 -1.62 5.31
CA THR A 204 -18.91 -1.68 6.79
C THR A 204 -19.39 -3.01 7.32
#